data_AF-A0A932MLJ8-F1
#
_entry.id   AF-A0A932MLJ8-F1
#
_cell.length_a   1.000
_cell.length_b   1.000
_cell.length_c   1.000
_cell.angle_alpha   90.00
_cell.angle_beta   90.00
_cell.angle_gamma   90.00
#
_symmetry.space_group_name_H-M   'P 1'
#
loop_
_entity.id
_entity.type
_entity.pdbx_description
1 polymer ?
#
loop_
_entity_poly.entity_id
_entity_poly.type
_entity_poly.pdbx_seq_one_letter_code
_entity_poly.pdbx_strand_id
1 'polypeptide(L)'
;MRFTSHTIHRIPRFLVASVVMTMLLAWGFPVDARSTVDTKFYFTKSVMQRYGKTLTSSEGDFRVGIRPGIFDDPAWVKIKLADPELAQLPENFLLVSSHIYEYGVSVPEPDETTKSIWLSMDFDSKTKNRRRPYVWDRGKQTWHELPGKRVEGESTYQFELRFPWATVAILEDTSRLEGPEKIDASRLPATGFQAYSILDVESGRVLEHMNGTRIKHPASLTKIMTAMVMLDQDLRMSSVLTYAASDNAEGGKLLV
;
A
#
# COMPACT_ATOMS: atom_id res chain seq x y z
N MET A 1 53.20 -6.72 81.15
CA MET A 1 54.09 -7.84 81.55
C MET A 1 53.98 -8.92 80.47
N ARG A 2 55.12 -9.23 79.82
CA ARG A 2 55.54 -10.45 79.05
C ARG A 2 54.47 -11.33 78.36
N PHE A 3 54.50 -11.53 77.02
CA PHE A 3 55.20 -12.61 76.26
C PHE A 3 54.81 -14.03 76.77
N THR A 4 54.36 -15.03 75.98
CA THR A 4 54.89 -15.56 74.71
C THR A 4 53.94 -16.63 74.11
N SER A 5 54.19 -16.92 72.82
CA SER A 5 53.75 -17.96 71.87
C SER A 5 53.60 -19.41 72.41
N HIS A 6 52.90 -20.36 71.76
CA HIS A 6 53.30 -21.01 70.49
C HIS A 6 52.28 -22.05 69.93
N THR A 7 52.11 -22.02 68.59
CA THR A 7 52.22 -23.15 67.59
C THR A 7 51.12 -24.23 67.50
N ILE A 8 50.23 -24.25 66.49
CA ILE A 8 50.28 -24.78 65.08
C ILE A 8 50.34 -26.31 64.92
N HIS A 9 49.30 -26.89 64.27
CA HIS A 9 49.30 -27.94 63.22
C HIS A 9 47.84 -28.43 63.01
N ARG A 10 47.25 -28.79 61.86
CA ARG A 10 47.58 -28.96 60.42
C ARG A 10 46.25 -28.99 59.64
N ILE A 11 46.27 -28.59 58.37
CA ILE A 11 45.20 -28.61 57.33
C ILE A 11 45.12 -30.04 56.72
N PRO A 12 43.95 -30.62 56.31
CA PRO A 12 43.52 -30.51 54.89
C PRO A 12 42.01 -30.64 54.54
N ARG A 13 41.65 -29.91 53.46
CA ARG A 13 40.83 -30.31 52.28
C ARG A 13 39.38 -30.77 52.47
N PHE A 14 38.44 -29.95 52.03
CA PHE A 14 37.31 -30.23 51.10
C PHE A 14 36.64 -28.86 50.83
N LEU A 15 36.99 -28.09 49.80
CA LEU A 15 36.56 -28.25 48.40
C LEU A 15 35.09 -28.65 48.26
N VAL A 16 34.17 -27.81 48.74
CA VAL A 16 32.83 -27.73 48.17
C VAL A 16 32.86 -26.63 47.14
N ALA A 17 33.13 -27.03 45.90
CA ALA A 17 32.90 -26.22 44.72
C ALA A 17 31.40 -25.87 44.69
N SER A 18 31.07 -24.68 45.20
CA SER A 18 29.79 -24.06 44.88
C SER A 18 29.89 -23.65 43.43
N VAL A 19 29.44 -24.54 42.56
CA VAL A 19 29.04 -24.22 41.19
C VAL A 19 27.84 -23.27 41.36
N VAL A 20 28.14 -21.99 41.59
CA VAL A 20 27.23 -20.92 41.23
C VAL A 20 27.22 -20.99 39.72
N MET A 21 26.27 -21.80 39.25
CA MET A 21 25.80 -21.85 37.89
C MET A 21 25.55 -20.41 37.51
N THR A 22 26.51 -19.81 36.82
CA THR A 22 26.37 -18.56 36.10
C THR A 22 25.35 -18.85 35.01
N MET A 23 24.08 -18.87 35.42
CA MET A 23 22.92 -18.65 34.60
C MET A 23 23.10 -17.19 34.16
N LEU A 24 23.99 -17.01 33.18
CA LEU A 24 23.94 -15.89 32.27
C LEU A 24 22.55 -15.99 31.67
N LEU A 25 21.63 -15.35 32.39
CA LEU A 25 20.49 -14.66 31.84
C LEU A 25 21.03 -13.96 30.59
N ALA A 26 20.90 -14.66 29.46
CA ALA A 26 20.64 -14.03 28.20
C ALA A 26 19.33 -13.26 28.42
N TRP A 27 19.44 -12.11 29.08
CA TRP A 27 18.66 -10.96 28.71
C TRP A 27 19.04 -10.75 27.25
N GLY A 28 18.31 -11.44 26.38
CA GLY A 28 18.18 -11.02 25.01
C GLY A 28 17.71 -9.59 25.12
N PHE A 29 18.65 -8.66 25.01
CA PHE A 29 18.30 -7.31 24.64
C PHE A 29 17.44 -7.48 23.39
N PRO A 30 16.18 -7.01 23.40
CA PRO A 30 15.44 -6.96 22.16
C PRO A 30 16.35 -6.21 21.20
N VAL A 31 16.75 -6.89 20.12
CA VAL A 31 17.39 -6.22 19.01
C VAL A 31 16.31 -5.28 18.51
N ASP A 32 16.40 -4.00 18.89
CA ASP A 32 15.50 -2.97 18.38
C ASP A 32 15.58 -3.04 16.87
N ALA A 33 14.50 -3.53 16.26
CA ALA A 33 14.42 -3.71 14.83
C ALA A 33 14.64 -2.34 14.17
N ARG A 34 15.80 -2.23 13.53
CA ARG A 34 16.39 -0.96 13.15
C ARG A 34 15.74 -0.50 11.85
N SER A 35 14.79 0.42 11.91
CA SER A 35 14.27 1.07 10.70
C SER A 35 15.43 1.67 9.92
N THR A 36 15.63 1.26 8.67
CA THR A 36 16.74 1.73 7.84
C THR A 36 16.31 2.96 7.08
N VAL A 37 17.05 4.07 7.24
CA VAL A 37 16.81 5.28 6.45
C VAL A 37 17.18 4.99 5.02
N ASP A 38 16.18 5.08 4.13
CA ASP A 38 16.34 4.83 2.72
C ASP A 38 16.82 6.09 2.00
N THR A 39 16.03 7.17 2.10
CA THR A 39 16.33 8.44 1.45
C THR A 39 16.08 9.61 2.40
N LYS A 40 16.96 10.61 2.38
CA LYS A 40 16.84 11.82 3.21
C LYS A 40 17.28 13.06 2.45
N PHE A 41 16.52 14.15 2.56
CA PHE A 41 16.85 15.43 1.92
C PHE A 41 16.48 16.61 2.81
N TYR A 42 17.30 17.66 2.77
CA TYR A 42 17.04 18.93 3.46
C TYR A 42 16.37 19.91 2.52
N PHE A 43 15.12 20.25 2.80
CA PHE A 43 14.35 21.21 2.01
C PHE A 43 14.61 22.61 2.59
N THR A 44 15.26 23.46 1.80
CA THR A 44 15.48 24.86 2.17
C THR A 44 14.17 25.64 2.13
N LYS A 45 14.15 26.82 2.76
CA LYS A 45 12.98 27.71 2.74
C LYS A 45 12.49 28.04 1.33
N SER A 46 13.41 28.25 0.38
CA SER A 46 13.05 28.52 -1.02
C SER A 46 12.38 27.32 -1.70
N VAL A 47 12.86 26.10 -1.44
CA VAL A 47 12.23 24.87 -1.92
C VAL A 47 10.83 24.74 -1.30
N MET A 48 10.70 24.91 0.02
CA MET A 48 9.42 24.77 0.70
C MET A 48 8.39 25.81 0.26
N GLN A 49 8.79 27.07 0.07
CA GLN A 49 7.83 28.15 -0.17
C GLN A 49 7.53 28.41 -1.66
N ARG A 50 8.47 28.15 -2.58
CA ARG A 50 8.32 28.58 -3.99
C ARG A 50 8.25 27.43 -4.99
N TYR A 51 9.04 26.38 -4.81
CA TYR A 51 9.22 25.37 -5.85
C TYR A 51 8.52 24.05 -5.54
N GLY A 52 8.44 23.68 -4.26
CA GLY A 52 8.15 22.31 -3.88
C GLY A 52 9.26 21.35 -4.33
N LYS A 53 9.16 20.09 -3.91
CA LYS A 53 10.02 19.01 -4.40
C LYS A 53 9.44 17.66 -4.05
N THR A 54 9.68 16.69 -4.93
CA THR A 54 9.40 15.28 -4.68
C THR A 54 10.67 14.59 -4.24
N LEU A 55 10.58 13.86 -3.12
CA LEU A 55 11.57 12.91 -2.68
C LEU A 55 11.14 11.51 -3.13
N THR A 56 12.05 10.74 -3.68
CA THR A 56 11.78 9.38 -4.18
C THR A 56 12.61 8.38 -3.37
N SER A 57 12.09 7.19 -3.10
CA SER A 57 12.82 6.07 -2.51
C SER A 57 14.02 5.68 -3.39
N SER A 58 14.98 4.95 -2.83
CA SER A 58 16.13 4.46 -3.59
C SER A 58 15.73 3.52 -4.73
N GLU A 59 14.63 2.78 -4.56
CA GLU A 59 14.07 1.86 -5.57
C GLU A 59 13.17 2.55 -6.60
N GLY A 60 12.79 3.81 -6.39
CA GLY A 60 11.98 4.56 -7.35
C GLY A 60 10.47 4.36 -7.24
N ASP A 61 10.02 3.44 -6.39
CA ASP A 61 8.66 2.93 -6.25
C ASP A 61 7.79 3.70 -5.22
N PHE A 62 8.39 4.55 -4.39
CA PHE A 62 7.69 5.38 -3.43
C PHE A 62 8.15 6.84 -3.50
N ARG A 63 7.19 7.77 -3.53
CA ARG A 63 7.44 9.19 -3.75
C ARG A 63 6.65 10.02 -2.75
N VAL A 64 7.32 11.00 -2.15
CA VAL A 64 6.76 11.98 -1.21
C VAL A 64 6.92 13.37 -1.82
N GLY A 65 5.80 13.96 -2.24
CA GLY A 65 5.73 15.27 -2.85
C GLY A 65 5.35 16.36 -1.84
N ILE A 66 6.25 17.31 -1.63
CA ILE A 66 5.97 18.53 -0.87
C ILE A 66 5.68 19.65 -1.85
N ARG A 67 4.42 20.10 -1.93
CA ARG A 67 4.02 21.26 -2.75
C ARG A 67 4.55 22.56 -2.14
N PRO A 68 4.72 23.63 -2.96
CA PRO A 68 5.05 24.96 -2.44
C PRO A 68 4.06 25.42 -1.37
N GLY A 69 4.57 26.02 -0.30
CA GLY A 69 3.79 26.64 0.75
C GLY A 69 3.10 25.66 1.70
N ILE A 70 3.44 24.36 1.70
CA ILE A 70 2.94 23.43 2.74
C ILE A 70 3.54 23.77 4.10
N PHE A 71 4.85 24.02 4.14
CA PHE A 71 5.60 24.39 5.35
C PHE A 71 6.28 25.75 5.15
N ASP A 72 6.31 26.57 6.20
CA ASP A 72 6.97 27.88 6.17
C ASP A 72 8.47 27.80 6.51
N ASP A 73 8.85 26.80 7.31
CA ASP A 73 10.21 26.57 7.73
C ASP A 73 10.92 25.49 6.90
N PRO A 74 12.26 25.58 6.79
CA PRO A 74 13.06 24.48 6.28
C PRO A 74 12.80 23.19 7.05
N ALA A 75 12.81 22.06 6.36
CA ALA A 75 12.53 20.77 6.99
C ALA A 75 13.44 19.67 6.46
N TRP A 76 13.68 18.67 7.30
CA TRP A 76 14.20 17.39 6.83
C TRP A 76 13.05 16.50 6.40
N VAL A 77 13.08 16.02 5.16
CA VAL A 77 12.16 14.98 4.70
C VAL A 77 12.93 13.67 4.60
N LYS A 78 12.37 12.61 5.16
CA LYS A 78 12.95 11.27 5.22
C LYS A 78 11.95 10.25 4.71
N ILE A 79 12.45 9.27 3.97
CA ILE A 79 11.80 8.02 3.64
C ILE A 79 12.62 6.92 4.32
N LYS A 80 11.95 5.98 4.97
CA LYS A 80 12.53 4.80 5.60
C LYS A 80 11.76 3.58 5.18
N LEU A 81 12.43 2.43 5.21
CA LEU A 81 11.76 1.15 5.22
C LEU A 81 11.27 0.88 6.63
N ALA A 82 9.95 0.68 6.77
CA ALA A 82 9.37 0.27 8.03
C ALA A 82 9.67 -1.20 8.27
N ASP A 83 9.86 -1.55 9.55
CA ASP A 83 9.97 -2.96 9.92
C ASP A 83 8.60 -3.65 9.74
N PRO A 84 8.51 -4.70 8.90
CA PRO A 84 7.28 -5.45 8.70
C PRO A 84 6.71 -6.03 10.01
N GLU A 85 7.56 -6.38 10.98
CA GLU A 85 7.11 -6.97 12.25
C GLU A 85 6.32 -5.96 13.11
N LEU A 86 6.62 -4.66 12.98
CA LEU A 86 5.93 -3.58 13.71
C LEU A 86 4.55 -3.25 13.12
N ALA A 87 4.30 -3.63 11.88
CA ALA A 87 3.08 -3.32 11.16
C ALA A 87 2.39 -4.61 10.70
N GLN A 88 1.99 -5.43 11.68
CA GLN A 88 1.31 -6.70 11.47
C GLN A 88 0.18 -6.56 10.46
N LEU A 89 0.27 -7.31 9.37
CA LEU A 89 -0.77 -7.34 8.34
C LEU A 89 -1.93 -8.20 8.83
N PRO A 90 -3.19 -7.80 8.63
CA PRO A 90 -4.33 -8.65 8.95
C PRO A 90 -4.34 -9.90 8.04
N GLU A 91 -4.88 -11.03 8.51
CA GLU A 91 -4.81 -12.33 7.82
C GLU A 91 -5.36 -12.32 6.38
N ASN A 92 -6.34 -11.47 6.10
CA ASN A 92 -6.99 -11.34 4.80
C ASN A 92 -6.35 -10.27 3.89
N PHE A 93 -5.16 -9.79 4.23
CA PHE A 93 -4.43 -8.80 3.43
C PHE A 93 -3.09 -9.32 2.97
N LEU A 94 -2.75 -8.99 1.72
CA LEU A 94 -1.41 -9.19 1.15
C LEU A 94 -0.76 -7.84 0.90
N LEU A 95 0.52 -7.73 1.25
CA LEU A 95 1.36 -6.62 0.83
C LEU A 95 1.65 -6.76 -0.67
N VAL A 96 1.31 -5.71 -1.44
CA VAL A 96 1.56 -5.68 -2.90
C VAL A 96 2.45 -4.53 -3.35
N SER A 97 2.73 -3.56 -2.48
CA SER A 97 3.89 -2.68 -2.65
C SER A 97 5.18 -3.44 -2.33
N SER A 98 6.31 -3.04 -2.91
CA SER A 98 7.62 -3.71 -2.68
C SER A 98 7.98 -3.73 -1.20
N HIS A 99 7.67 -2.63 -0.50
CA HIS A 99 7.97 -2.44 0.92
C HIS A 99 6.81 -1.74 1.65
N ILE A 100 6.90 -1.75 2.98
CA ILE A 100 6.17 -0.82 3.84
C ILE A 100 7.05 0.39 4.07
N TYR A 101 6.55 1.57 3.72
CA TYR A 101 7.31 2.81 3.81
C TYR A 101 6.89 3.64 5.01
N GLU A 102 7.86 4.22 5.71
CA GLU A 102 7.64 5.32 6.64
C GLU A 102 8.18 6.60 6.02
N TYR A 103 7.37 7.66 5.98
CA TYR A 103 7.88 9.00 5.70
C TYR A 103 7.76 9.89 6.93
N GLY A 104 8.62 10.90 7.00
CA GLY A 104 8.56 11.91 8.04
C GLY A 104 9.14 13.24 7.56
N VAL A 105 8.42 14.32 7.85
CA VAL A 105 8.85 15.70 7.70
C VAL A 105 9.14 16.26 9.08
N SER A 106 10.41 16.58 9.35
CA SER A 106 10.86 17.18 10.60
C SER A 106 11.03 18.68 10.40
N VAL A 107 10.09 19.46 10.92
CA VAL A 107 10.16 20.93 11.02
C VAL A 107 10.57 21.36 12.45
N PRO A 108 11.22 22.52 12.63
CA PRO A 108 11.59 23.02 13.96
C PRO A 108 10.39 23.24 14.87
N GLU A 109 9.32 23.83 14.31
CA GLU A 109 8.05 24.06 14.99
C GLU A 109 6.96 23.33 14.20
N PRO A 110 6.47 22.17 14.71
CA PRO A 110 5.41 21.43 14.04
C PRO A 110 4.11 22.22 14.12
N ASP A 111 3.79 22.93 13.06
CA ASP A 111 2.43 23.42 12.84
C ASP A 111 1.52 22.23 12.53
N GLU A 112 0.27 22.27 13.01
CA GLU A 112 -0.76 21.31 12.63
C GLU A 112 -1.21 21.65 11.21
N THR A 113 -0.32 21.39 10.24
CA THR A 113 -0.52 21.76 8.86
C THR A 113 -1.81 21.14 8.33
N THR A 114 -2.80 21.99 8.03
CA THR A 114 -4.06 21.58 7.38
C THR A 114 -3.84 21.16 5.92
N LYS A 115 -2.65 21.42 5.37
CA LYS A 115 -2.27 21.18 3.98
C LYS A 115 -1.81 19.73 3.79
N SER A 116 -2.16 19.17 2.64
CA SER A 116 -1.97 17.74 2.36
C SER A 116 -0.64 17.50 1.64
N ILE A 117 0.11 16.50 2.11
CA ILE A 117 1.32 15.96 1.49
C ILE A 117 0.88 14.94 0.44
N TRP A 118 1.41 15.08 -0.78
CA TRP A 118 1.12 14.16 -1.87
C TRP A 118 2.04 12.95 -1.80
N LEU A 119 1.50 11.77 -2.04
CA LEU A 119 2.20 10.50 -2.00
C LEU A 119 1.89 9.72 -3.29
N SER A 120 2.87 9.00 -3.80
CA SER A 120 2.70 8.04 -4.89
C SER A 120 3.45 6.76 -4.57
N MET A 121 2.80 5.63 -4.77
CA MET A 121 3.37 4.32 -4.48
C MET A 121 3.03 3.33 -5.59
N ASP A 122 4.06 2.68 -6.10
CA ASP A 122 3.96 1.64 -7.10
C ASP A 122 3.67 0.30 -6.40
N PHE A 123 3.04 -0.63 -7.10
CA PHE A 123 2.71 -1.96 -6.60
C PHE A 123 2.84 -3.00 -7.70
N ASP A 124 3.06 -4.26 -7.32
CA ASP A 124 3.03 -5.40 -8.23
C ASP A 124 2.06 -6.44 -7.69
N SER A 125 1.00 -6.71 -8.46
CA SER A 125 0.14 -7.86 -8.20
C SER A 125 -0.52 -8.33 -9.48
N LYS A 126 -0.58 -9.65 -9.62
CA LYS A 126 -1.12 -10.36 -10.78
C LYS A 126 -2.58 -10.77 -10.61
N THR A 127 -3.15 -10.59 -9.42
CA THR A 127 -4.53 -10.99 -9.13
C THR A 127 -5.54 -9.97 -9.68
N LYS A 128 -6.84 -10.24 -9.50
CA LYS A 128 -7.90 -9.26 -9.72
C LYS A 128 -8.53 -8.83 -8.39
N ASN A 129 -7.78 -8.89 -7.29
CA ASN A 129 -8.29 -8.49 -5.98
C ASN A 129 -8.21 -6.99 -5.79
N ARG A 130 -9.06 -6.44 -4.92
CA ARG A 130 -9.08 -5.00 -4.66
C ARG A 130 -7.80 -4.58 -3.94
N ARG A 131 -7.11 -3.59 -4.52
CA ARG A 131 -5.89 -2.98 -3.97
C ARG A 131 -6.14 -1.55 -3.58
N ARG A 132 -5.66 -1.13 -2.41
CA ARG A 132 -5.83 0.24 -1.93
C ARG A 132 -4.61 0.67 -1.10
N PRO A 133 -4.30 1.97 -1.03
CA PRO A 133 -3.33 2.47 -0.07
C PRO A 133 -3.90 2.37 1.34
N TYR A 134 -3.06 2.02 2.30
CA TYR A 134 -3.38 1.97 3.72
C TYR A 134 -2.35 2.75 4.53
N VAL A 135 -2.80 3.29 5.67
CA VAL A 135 -1.94 3.86 6.72
C VAL A 135 -2.03 3.03 7.98
N TRP A 136 -0.90 2.81 8.65
CA TRP A 136 -0.84 2.15 9.94
C TRP A 136 -1.11 3.15 11.07
N ASP A 137 -2.19 2.96 11.81
CA ASP A 137 -2.47 3.67 13.06
C ASP A 137 -1.73 2.96 14.20
N ARG A 138 -0.61 3.55 14.63
CA ARG A 138 0.22 3.03 15.74
C ARG A 138 -0.52 2.98 17.07
N GLY A 139 -1.48 3.89 17.30
CA GLY A 139 -2.22 3.96 18.56
C GLY A 139 -3.24 2.83 18.68
N LYS A 140 -3.84 2.43 17.56
CA LYS A 140 -4.82 1.33 17.51
C LYS A 140 -4.22 -0.01 17.08
N GLN A 141 -3.00 0.01 16.54
CA GLN A 141 -2.37 -1.13 15.89
C GLN A 141 -3.25 -1.72 14.79
N THR A 142 -3.79 -0.85 13.94
CA THR A 142 -4.67 -1.23 12.82
C THR A 142 -4.34 -0.48 11.55
N TRP A 143 -4.51 -1.14 10.41
CA TRP A 143 -4.45 -0.51 9.10
C TRP A 143 -5.77 0.18 8.75
N HIS A 144 -5.69 1.40 8.22
CA HIS A 144 -6.84 2.16 7.73
C HIS A 144 -6.68 2.45 6.25
N GLU A 145 -7.74 2.15 5.48
CA GLU A 145 -7.78 2.46 4.05
C GLU A 145 -7.68 3.97 3.85
N LEU A 146 -6.83 4.39 2.91
CA LEU A 146 -6.70 5.76 2.48
C LEU A 146 -7.48 6.01 1.19
N PRO A 147 -8.13 7.18 1.06
CA PRO A 147 -8.64 7.61 -0.23
C PRO A 147 -7.46 7.84 -1.17
N GLY A 148 -7.47 7.16 -2.31
CA GLY A 148 -6.43 7.28 -3.33
C GLY A 148 -6.97 7.02 -4.72
N LYS A 149 -6.29 7.55 -5.72
CA LYS A 149 -6.59 7.35 -7.13
C LYS A 149 -5.52 6.45 -7.75
N ARG A 150 -5.96 5.39 -8.44
CA ARG A 150 -5.07 4.61 -9.29
C ARG A 150 -4.76 5.39 -10.57
N VAL A 151 -3.50 5.43 -10.96
CA VAL A 151 -3.10 6.04 -12.24
C VAL A 151 -3.47 5.07 -13.38
N GLU A 152 -4.17 5.56 -14.39
CA GLU A 152 -4.74 4.72 -15.45
C GLU A 152 -3.64 4.11 -16.33
N GLY A 153 -3.57 2.78 -16.39
CA GLY A 153 -2.54 2.06 -17.15
C GLY A 153 -1.22 1.86 -16.42
N GLU A 154 -1.13 2.31 -15.17
CA GLU A 154 0.05 2.14 -14.33
C GLU A 154 -0.32 1.33 -13.08
N SER A 155 0.67 0.61 -12.53
CA SER A 155 0.53 -0.06 -11.25
C SER A 155 0.94 0.91 -10.13
N THR A 156 0.29 2.07 -10.10
CA THR A 156 0.62 3.17 -9.19
C THR A 156 -0.63 3.75 -8.55
N TYR A 157 -0.58 3.99 -7.25
CA TYR A 157 -1.57 4.76 -6.51
C TYR A 157 -1.02 6.14 -6.14
N GLN A 158 -1.86 7.17 -6.27
CA GLN A 158 -1.60 8.51 -5.76
C GLN A 158 -2.63 8.85 -4.68
N PHE A 159 -2.17 9.40 -3.56
CA PHE A 159 -3.02 9.74 -2.43
C PHE A 159 -2.41 10.90 -1.64
N GLU A 160 -3.19 11.50 -0.73
CA GLU A 160 -2.74 12.64 0.05
C GLU A 160 -3.00 12.41 1.54
N LEU A 161 -2.06 12.84 2.38
CA LEU A 161 -2.15 12.76 3.83
C LEU A 161 -1.90 14.13 4.46
N ARG A 162 -2.60 14.45 5.54
CA ARG A 162 -2.40 15.71 6.28
C ARG A 162 -1.38 15.59 7.42
N PHE A 163 -0.91 14.38 7.69
CA PHE A 163 0.07 14.14 8.74
C PHE A 163 1.48 14.30 8.18
N PRO A 164 2.41 14.98 8.89
CA PRO A 164 3.78 15.16 8.43
C PRO A 164 4.60 13.87 8.52
N TRP A 165 4.05 12.81 9.12
CA TRP A 165 4.65 11.50 9.19
C TRP A 165 3.57 10.43 9.08
N ALA A 166 3.88 9.31 8.43
CA ALA A 166 3.00 8.13 8.41
C ALA A 166 3.78 6.89 7.98
N THR A 167 3.26 5.72 8.37
CA THR A 167 3.65 4.41 7.84
C THR A 167 2.57 3.94 6.88
N VAL A 168 2.93 3.66 5.63
CA VAL A 168 2.00 3.41 4.52
C VAL A 168 2.42 2.20 3.68
N ALA A 169 1.44 1.55 3.07
CA ALA A 169 1.63 0.42 2.16
C ALA A 169 0.47 0.34 1.15
N ILE A 170 0.66 -0.33 0.02
CA ILE A 170 -0.46 -0.80 -0.81
C ILE A 170 -0.77 -2.24 -0.40
N LEU A 171 -2.00 -2.45 0.05
CA LEU A 171 -2.47 -3.77 0.46
C LEU A 171 -3.58 -4.25 -0.48
N GLU A 172 -3.63 -5.55 -0.67
CA GLU A 172 -4.64 -6.27 -1.41
C GLU A 172 -5.51 -7.07 -0.46
N ASP A 173 -6.83 -6.86 -0.52
CA ASP A 173 -7.79 -7.61 0.28
C ASP A 173 -8.13 -8.92 -0.42
N THR A 174 -7.64 -10.04 0.11
CA THR A 174 -7.83 -11.38 -0.48
C THR A 174 -9.24 -11.93 -0.26
N SER A 175 -9.99 -11.34 0.66
CA SER A 175 -11.40 -11.69 0.88
C SER A 175 -12.35 -11.03 -0.12
N ARG A 176 -11.87 -10.01 -0.85
CA ARG A 176 -12.66 -9.23 -1.80
C ARG A 176 -11.98 -9.19 -3.17
N LEU A 177 -12.57 -9.91 -4.11
CA LEU A 177 -12.32 -9.69 -5.53
C LEU A 177 -12.58 -8.20 -5.85
N GLU A 178 -11.80 -7.62 -6.76
CA GLU A 178 -12.05 -6.29 -7.33
C GLU A 178 -13.35 -6.38 -8.14
N GLY A 179 -14.47 -6.30 -7.43
CA GLY A 179 -15.79 -6.22 -8.02
C GLY A 179 -15.97 -4.84 -8.66
N PRO A 180 -16.94 -4.69 -9.59
CA PRO A 180 -17.30 -3.40 -10.14
C PRO A 180 -17.53 -2.40 -9.00
N GLU A 181 -16.94 -1.21 -9.15
CA GLU A 181 -17.05 -0.13 -8.18
C GLU A 181 -18.53 0.06 -7.78
N LYS A 182 -18.82 0.15 -6.47
CA LYS A 182 -20.19 0.43 -6.01
C LYS A 182 -20.61 1.77 -6.60
N ILE A 183 -21.51 1.73 -7.57
CA ILE A 183 -22.05 2.93 -8.19
C ILE A 183 -22.85 3.67 -7.12
N ASP A 184 -22.46 4.92 -6.85
CA ASP A 184 -23.28 5.84 -6.08
C ASP A 184 -24.56 6.11 -6.86
N ALA A 185 -25.67 5.51 -6.42
CA ALA A 185 -26.98 5.66 -7.06
C ALA A 185 -27.48 7.12 -7.07
N SER A 186 -26.86 8.02 -6.31
CA SER A 186 -27.17 9.46 -6.36
C SER A 186 -26.45 10.20 -7.50
N ARG A 187 -25.47 9.57 -8.15
CA ARG A 187 -24.66 10.11 -9.26
C ARG A 187 -24.55 9.11 -10.40
N LEU A 188 -25.70 8.78 -10.97
CA LEU A 188 -25.76 7.94 -12.16
C LEU A 188 -25.17 8.68 -13.37
N PRO A 189 -24.30 8.05 -14.17
CA PRO A 189 -23.71 8.70 -15.34
C PRO A 189 -24.80 9.05 -16.35
N ALA A 190 -24.76 10.25 -16.92
CA ALA A 190 -25.61 10.60 -18.04
C ALA A 190 -25.22 9.71 -19.23
N THR A 191 -26.10 8.80 -19.64
CA THR A 191 -25.83 7.91 -20.76
C THR A 191 -26.65 8.28 -22.00
N GLY A 192 -26.01 8.25 -23.17
CA GLY A 192 -26.70 8.37 -24.46
C GLY A 192 -27.29 7.04 -24.96
N PHE A 193 -27.27 6.00 -24.12
CA PHE A 193 -27.74 4.67 -24.51
C PHE A 193 -29.25 4.64 -24.62
N GLN A 194 -29.79 3.91 -25.60
CA GLN A 194 -31.24 3.77 -25.77
C GLN A 194 -31.87 2.73 -24.83
N ALA A 195 -31.05 1.84 -24.23
CA ALA A 195 -31.47 0.88 -23.21
C ALA A 195 -30.26 0.44 -22.39
N TYR A 196 -30.41 0.29 -21.07
CA TYR A 196 -29.38 -0.22 -20.18
C TYR A 196 -29.99 -0.79 -18.89
N SER A 197 -29.22 -1.62 -18.19
CA SER A 197 -29.53 -2.07 -16.83
C SER A 197 -28.26 -1.94 -15.98
N ILE A 198 -28.38 -1.32 -14.83
CA ILE A 198 -27.33 -1.23 -13.82
C ILE A 198 -27.64 -2.27 -12.75
N LEU A 199 -26.65 -3.11 -12.43
CA LEU A 199 -26.78 -4.21 -11.47
C LEU A 199 -25.88 -3.94 -10.26
N ASP A 200 -26.43 -4.16 -9.08
CA ASP A 200 -25.64 -4.35 -7.87
C ASP A 200 -25.05 -5.77 -7.91
N VAL A 201 -23.73 -5.85 -7.94
CA VAL A 201 -22.99 -7.10 -8.09
C VAL A 201 -23.06 -7.94 -6.82
N GLU A 202 -23.18 -7.30 -5.65
CA GLU A 202 -23.21 -8.00 -4.36
C GLU A 202 -24.56 -8.69 -4.13
N SER A 203 -25.65 -8.01 -4.46
CA SER A 203 -27.01 -8.53 -4.26
C SER A 203 -27.65 -9.15 -5.51
N GLY A 204 -27.04 -8.96 -6.69
CA GLY A 204 -27.66 -9.29 -7.98
C GLY A 204 -28.88 -8.42 -8.33
N ARG A 205 -29.17 -7.37 -7.54
CA ARG A 205 -30.34 -6.53 -7.70
C ARG A 205 -30.13 -5.51 -8.81
N VAL A 206 -31.13 -5.34 -9.68
CA VAL A 206 -31.13 -4.24 -10.67
C VAL A 206 -31.32 -2.92 -9.93
N LEU A 207 -30.32 -2.04 -9.97
CA LEU A 207 -30.35 -0.70 -9.37
C LEU A 207 -31.13 0.29 -10.23
N GLU A 208 -30.96 0.20 -11.55
CA GLU A 208 -31.66 1.04 -12.52
C GLU A 208 -31.79 0.28 -13.83
N HIS A 209 -32.87 0.54 -14.57
CA HIS A 209 -32.97 0.10 -15.95
C HIS A 209 -33.74 1.13 -16.77
N MET A 210 -33.26 1.40 -17.98
CA MET A 210 -33.96 2.23 -18.95
C MET A 210 -34.39 1.37 -20.13
N ASN A 211 -35.68 1.42 -20.47
CA ASN A 211 -36.28 0.63 -21.55
C ASN A 211 -36.07 -0.89 -21.45
N GLY A 212 -35.97 -1.43 -20.22
CA GLY A 212 -35.69 -2.86 -19.96
C GLY A 212 -36.74 -3.86 -20.46
N THR A 213 -37.93 -3.39 -20.85
CA THR A 213 -39.01 -4.21 -21.44
C THR A 213 -39.03 -4.20 -22.96
N ARG A 214 -38.22 -3.34 -23.62
CA ARG A 214 -38.10 -3.36 -25.08
C ARG A 214 -37.22 -4.54 -25.49
N ILE A 215 -37.83 -5.52 -26.14
CA ILE A 215 -37.11 -6.60 -26.81
C ILE A 215 -36.30 -5.97 -27.96
N LYS A 216 -35.02 -5.73 -27.73
CA LYS A 216 -34.04 -5.55 -28.81
C LYS A 216 -33.38 -6.90 -29.03
N HIS A 217 -33.07 -7.22 -30.28
CA HIS A 217 -32.23 -8.37 -30.56
C HIS A 217 -30.95 -8.23 -29.72
N PRO A 218 -30.56 -9.27 -28.96
CA PRO A 218 -29.30 -9.24 -28.24
C PRO A 218 -28.21 -8.85 -29.24
N ALA A 219 -27.24 -8.05 -28.79
CA ALA A 219 -26.03 -7.87 -29.58
C ALA A 219 -25.58 -9.26 -30.04
N SER A 220 -25.30 -9.43 -31.34
CA SER A 220 -24.89 -10.72 -31.91
C SER A 220 -23.96 -11.44 -30.94
N LEU A 221 -24.16 -12.75 -30.75
CA LEU A 221 -23.32 -13.56 -29.85
C LEU A 221 -21.83 -13.26 -30.06
N THR A 222 -21.43 -13.01 -31.32
CA THR A 222 -20.10 -12.55 -31.68
C THR A 222 -19.67 -11.27 -30.96
N LYS A 223 -20.51 -10.24 -30.88
CA LYS A 223 -20.21 -8.99 -30.16
C LYS A 223 -20.04 -9.21 -28.67
N ILE A 224 -20.84 -10.09 -28.07
CA ILE A 224 -20.72 -10.46 -26.66
C ILE A 224 -19.41 -11.22 -26.42
N MET A 225 -19.11 -12.19 -27.28
CA MET A 225 -17.84 -12.94 -27.23
C MET A 225 -16.63 -12.03 -27.44
N THR A 226 -16.69 -11.07 -28.37
CA THR A 226 -15.62 -10.09 -28.58
C THR A 226 -15.42 -9.20 -27.36
N ALA A 227 -16.51 -8.70 -26.77
CA ALA A 227 -16.43 -7.90 -25.55
C ALA A 227 -15.83 -8.71 -24.38
N MET A 228 -16.20 -9.98 -24.25
CA MET A 228 -15.65 -10.89 -23.23
C MET A 228 -14.14 -11.11 -23.43
N VAL A 229 -13.70 -11.40 -24.66
CA VAL A 229 -12.28 -11.55 -24.99
C VAL A 229 -11.51 -10.26 -24.72
N MET A 230 -12.07 -9.10 -25.05
CA MET A 230 -11.45 -7.80 -24.74
C MET A 230 -11.27 -7.59 -23.23
N LEU A 231 -12.29 -7.91 -22.43
CA LEU A 231 -12.23 -7.81 -20.98
C LEU A 231 -11.25 -8.81 -20.35
N ASP A 232 -11.18 -10.04 -20.87
CA ASP A 232 -10.24 -11.06 -20.39
C ASP A 232 -8.78 -10.70 -20.69
N GLN A 233 -8.54 -10.01 -21.81
CA GLN A 233 -7.21 -9.58 -22.25
C GLN A 233 -6.82 -8.17 -21.75
N ASP A 234 -7.63 -7.55 -20.88
CA ASP A 234 -7.43 -6.18 -20.39
C ASP A 234 -7.28 -5.14 -21.53
N LEU A 235 -7.95 -5.39 -22.65
CA LEU A 235 -7.91 -4.50 -23.81
C LEU A 235 -8.87 -3.33 -23.60
N ARG A 236 -8.35 -2.10 -23.74
CA ARG A 236 -9.16 -0.88 -23.63
C ARG A 236 -10.13 -0.78 -24.80
N MET A 237 -11.44 -0.66 -24.53
CA MET A 237 -12.46 -0.49 -25.59
C MET A 237 -12.32 0.83 -26.37
N SER A 238 -11.51 1.77 -25.88
CA SER A 238 -11.18 3.03 -26.54
C SER A 238 -9.97 2.96 -27.47
N SER A 239 -9.22 1.85 -27.48
CA SER A 239 -8.05 1.71 -28.34
C SER A 239 -8.43 1.26 -29.75
N VAL A 240 -7.75 1.81 -30.76
CA VAL A 240 -7.85 1.32 -32.13
C VAL A 240 -7.00 0.07 -32.24
N LEU A 241 -7.65 -1.10 -32.31
CA LEU A 241 -6.96 -2.37 -32.54
C LEU A 241 -6.78 -2.59 -34.04
N THR A 242 -5.52 -2.60 -34.49
CA THR A 242 -5.14 -3.05 -35.83
C THR A 242 -4.85 -4.55 -35.80
N TYR A 243 -5.56 -5.32 -36.64
CA TYR A 243 -5.27 -6.73 -36.87
C TYR A 243 -4.53 -6.89 -38.20
N ALA A 244 -3.70 -7.92 -38.34
CA ALA A 244 -3.01 -8.19 -39.59
C ALA A 244 -3.99 -8.84 -40.59
N ALA A 245 -3.81 -8.59 -41.88
CA ALA A 245 -4.64 -9.21 -42.92
C ALA A 245 -4.59 -10.76 -42.89
N SER A 246 -3.52 -11.33 -42.33
CA SER A 246 -3.35 -12.77 -42.08
C SER A 246 -4.29 -13.34 -41.01
N ASP A 247 -4.82 -12.50 -40.12
CA ASP A 247 -5.71 -12.91 -39.03
C ASP A 247 -7.18 -13.02 -39.49
N ASN A 248 -7.43 -12.71 -40.76
CA ASN A 248 -8.73 -12.82 -41.39
C ASN A 248 -9.01 -14.29 -41.74
N ALA A 249 -9.32 -15.11 -40.73
CA ALA A 249 -9.80 -16.46 -40.96
C ALA A 249 -11.16 -16.39 -41.67
N GLU A 250 -11.25 -16.99 -42.87
CA GLU A 250 -12.51 -17.16 -43.58
C GLU A 250 -13.55 -17.76 -42.62
N GLY A 251 -14.66 -17.03 -42.41
CA GLY A 251 -15.67 -17.39 -41.42
C GLY A 251 -16.11 -18.85 -41.57
N GLY A 252 -16.10 -19.58 -40.46
CA GLY A 252 -16.53 -20.97 -40.42
C GLY A 252 -17.94 -21.12 -40.98
N LYS A 253 -18.08 -21.90 -42.07
CA LYS A 253 -19.39 -22.30 -42.58
C LYS A 253 -19.96 -23.36 -41.64
N LEU A 254 -21.11 -23.07 -41.03
CA LEU A 254 -21.98 -24.12 -40.49
C LEU A 254 -22.54 -24.89 -41.69
N LEU A 255 -22.15 -26.16 -41.82
CA LEU A 255 -22.91 -27.13 -42.60
C LEU A 255 -24.26 -27.28 -41.89
N VAL A 256 -25.33 -26.85 -42.55
CA VAL A 256 -26.72 -27.17 -42.17
C VAL A 256 -27.07 -28.53 -42.74
#